data_AF-A0A518JY70-F1
#
_entry.id   AF-A0A518JY70-F1
#
_cell.length_a   1.000
_cell.length_b   1.000
_cell.length_c   1.000
_cell.angle_alpha   90.00
_cell.angle_beta   90.00
_cell.angle_gamma   90.00
#
_symmetry.space_group_name_H-M   'P 1'
#
loop_
_entity.id
_entity.type
_entity.pdbx_description
1 polymer ?
#
loop_
_entity_poly.entity_id
_entity_poly.type
_entity_poly.pdbx_seq_one_letter_code
_entity_poly.pdbx_strand_id
1 'polypeptide(L)'
;MRRSFVSLLTAMTFVVIAVTGVLAFVQPFSVTIVGLHALMGFLFIGVVGFHLANNIRPLKRYLRSKWLWINLAVTAALTTAIAMQPQPVRTLLGLSGNLGPALDRFELHDEGLTYQYTPAPHYKLTLTVRMGDAFNPADPPEFAIWIENSSFYHIKTLHRPEAADNEASLPYWSFKVKEYEKAKLAAAAGVDVDAVSGATKNSSFDPADYMLPVDPEEPMPYRILVEINQRGDASESVDDQPSLIYSVEVDNSDPHAFQLLDLIGYPQREEDEQPTQWAIYYVDQRFDSALELIDSALLTIDRDKPSD
;
A
#
# COMPACT_ATOMS: atom_id res chain seq x y z
N MET A 1 -11.66 34.71 30.98
CA MET A 1 -12.74 34.40 30.01
C MET A 1 -14.01 34.03 30.77
N ARG A 2 -15.20 34.35 30.26
CA ARG A 2 -16.47 34.02 30.93
C ARG A 2 -16.65 32.50 30.95
N ARG A 3 -16.92 31.89 32.11
CA ARG A 3 -17.05 30.43 32.25
C ARG A 3 -18.09 29.82 31.30
N SER A 4 -19.21 30.51 31.10
CA SER A 4 -20.27 30.08 30.17
C SER A 4 -19.76 30.01 28.73
N PHE A 5 -18.92 30.95 28.30
CA PHE A 5 -18.34 30.95 26.95
C PHE A 5 -17.45 29.72 26.73
N VAL A 6 -16.51 29.45 27.64
CA VAL A 6 -15.57 28.32 27.51
C VAL A 6 -16.32 26.98 27.57
N SER A 7 -17.33 26.89 28.43
CA SER A 7 -18.15 25.66 28.55
C SER A 7 -18.97 25.41 27.28
N LEU A 8 -19.60 26.46 26.73
CA LEU A 8 -20.36 26.36 25.47
C LEU A 8 -19.43 26.02 24.29
N LEU A 9 -18.26 26.65 24.22
CA LEU A 9 -17.26 26.36 23.19
C LEU A 9 -16.78 24.91 23.28
N THR A 10 -16.54 24.40 24.49
CA THR A 10 -16.18 22.98 24.73
C THR A 10 -17.29 22.05 24.22
N ALA A 11 -18.56 22.35 24.52
CA ALA A 11 -19.68 21.54 24.06
C ALA A 11 -19.81 21.53 22.52
N MET A 12 -19.70 22.70 21.88
CA MET A 12 -19.81 22.80 20.42
C MET A 12 -18.66 22.09 19.69
N THR A 13 -17.43 22.24 20.17
CA THR A 13 -16.25 21.56 19.59
C THR A 13 -16.30 20.06 19.80
N PHE A 14 -16.81 19.58 20.94
CA PHE A 14 -17.08 18.16 21.16
C PHE A 14 -18.09 17.60 20.15
N VAL A 15 -19.17 18.32 19.87
CA VAL A 15 -20.17 17.89 18.87
C VAL A 15 -19.52 17.73 17.49
N VAL A 16 -18.67 18.67 17.06
CA VAL A 16 -17.98 18.56 15.77
C VAL A 16 -17.08 17.32 15.73
N ILE A 17 -16.28 17.07 16.76
CA ILE A 17 -15.39 15.89 16.82
C ILE A 17 -16.19 14.59 16.87
N ALA A 18 -17.27 14.54 17.65
CA ALA A 18 -18.13 13.36 17.73
C ALA A 18 -18.78 13.03 16.38
N VAL A 19 -19.39 14.02 15.72
CA VAL A 19 -20.04 13.84 14.41
C VAL A 19 -19.02 13.44 13.36
N THR A 20 -17.90 14.16 13.26
CA THR A 20 -16.84 13.84 12.28
C THR A 20 -16.18 12.50 12.55
N GLY A 21 -16.08 12.07 13.81
CA GLY A 21 -15.56 10.74 14.18
C GLY A 21 -16.50 9.61 13.76
N VAL A 22 -17.82 9.78 13.90
CA VAL A 22 -18.81 8.81 13.40
C VAL A 22 -18.80 8.77 11.87
N LEU A 23 -18.75 9.92 11.20
CA LEU A 23 -18.67 9.98 9.75
C LEU A 23 -17.38 9.31 9.26
N ALA A 24 -16.25 9.60 9.89
CA ALA A 24 -14.98 8.95 9.64
C ALA A 24 -14.92 7.48 10.12
N PHE A 25 -16.00 6.89 10.61
CA PHE A 25 -16.07 5.44 10.84
C PHE A 25 -16.99 4.79 9.80
N VAL A 26 -18.11 5.43 9.47
CA VAL A 26 -19.15 4.84 8.60
C VAL A 26 -18.90 5.09 7.11
N GLN A 27 -18.29 6.20 6.72
CA GLN A 27 -18.12 6.60 5.32
C GLN A 27 -16.75 6.20 4.75
N PRO A 28 -16.63 6.03 3.41
CA PRO A 28 -15.34 5.93 2.73
C PRO A 28 -14.39 7.07 3.12
N PHE A 29 -13.09 6.80 3.05
CA PHE A 29 -12.07 7.76 3.44
C PHE A 29 -12.25 9.10 2.71
N SER A 30 -12.24 10.19 3.49
CA SER A 30 -12.31 11.55 3.00
C SER A 30 -11.28 12.40 3.71
N VAL A 31 -10.34 12.97 2.94
CA VAL A 31 -9.32 13.91 3.45
C VAL A 31 -9.99 15.08 4.17
N THR A 32 -11.13 15.55 3.68
CA THR A 32 -11.89 16.65 4.30
C THR A 32 -12.44 16.27 5.67
N ILE A 33 -13.10 15.11 5.80
CA ILE A 33 -13.71 14.67 7.07
C ILE A 33 -12.62 14.35 8.09
N VAL A 34 -11.61 13.57 7.70
CA VAL A 34 -10.51 13.17 8.57
C VAL A 34 -9.66 14.39 8.97
N GLY A 35 -9.37 15.29 8.03
CA GLY A 35 -8.65 16.53 8.28
C GLY A 35 -9.41 17.46 9.23
N LEU A 36 -10.72 17.63 9.04
CA LEU A 36 -11.56 18.40 9.95
C LEU A 36 -11.58 17.79 11.35
N HIS A 37 -11.74 16.46 11.47
CA HIS A 37 -11.71 15.77 12.76
C HIS A 37 -10.38 15.98 13.50
N ALA A 38 -9.26 15.79 12.81
CA ALA A 38 -7.92 15.93 13.39
C ALA A 38 -7.63 17.37 13.84
N LEU A 39 -7.91 18.37 12.98
CA LEU A 39 -7.67 19.78 13.31
C LEU A 39 -8.59 20.28 14.42
N MET A 40 -9.87 19.91 14.39
CA MET A 40 -10.81 20.24 15.47
C MET A 40 -10.45 19.53 16.77
N GLY A 41 -9.98 18.29 16.70
CA GLY A 41 -9.43 17.55 17.84
C GLY A 41 -8.25 18.28 18.50
N PHE A 42 -7.30 18.75 17.70
CA PHE A 42 -6.17 19.54 18.19
C PHE A 42 -6.63 20.84 18.86
N LEU A 43 -7.54 21.59 18.23
CA LEU A 43 -8.14 22.79 18.81
C LEU A 43 -8.86 22.49 20.13
N PHE A 44 -9.60 21.38 20.18
CA PHE A 44 -10.36 20.95 21.35
C PHE A 44 -9.48 20.65 22.55
N ILE A 45 -8.30 20.06 22.36
CA ILE A 45 -7.31 19.88 23.45
C ILE A 45 -6.98 21.22 24.11
N GLY A 46 -6.76 22.27 23.31
CA GLY A 46 -6.53 23.62 23.81
C GLY A 46 -7.74 24.17 24.59
N VAL A 47 -8.95 24.03 24.03
CA VAL A 47 -10.20 24.46 24.69
C VAL A 47 -10.43 23.74 26.02
N VAL A 48 -10.20 22.42 26.06
CA VAL A 48 -10.29 21.61 27.29
C VAL A 48 -9.26 22.08 28.31
N GLY A 49 -8.03 22.42 27.90
CA GLY A 49 -7.03 23.01 28.78
C GLY A 49 -7.53 24.30 29.46
N PHE A 50 -8.11 25.22 28.69
CA PHE A 50 -8.74 26.43 29.24
C PHE A 50 -9.94 26.11 30.14
N HIS A 51 -10.74 25.12 29.78
CA HIS A 51 -11.87 24.67 30.57
C HIS A 51 -11.43 24.12 31.93
N LEU A 52 -10.37 23.30 31.96
CA LEU A 52 -9.78 22.73 33.18
C LEU A 52 -9.18 23.83 34.07
N ALA A 53 -8.41 24.77 33.49
CA ALA A 53 -7.85 25.89 34.23
C ALA A 53 -8.93 26.76 34.89
N ASN A 54 -10.02 27.06 34.17
CA ASN A 54 -11.16 27.82 34.68
C ASN A 54 -11.94 27.10 35.80
N ASN A 55 -11.81 25.77 35.88
CA ASN A 55 -12.51 24.89 36.81
C ASN A 55 -11.55 24.08 37.71
N ILE A 56 -10.35 24.61 37.99
CA ILE A 56 -9.30 23.87 38.71
C ILE A 56 -9.65 23.53 40.17
N ARG A 57 -10.44 24.39 40.84
CA ARG A 57 -10.82 24.20 42.25
C ARG A 57 -11.66 22.93 42.47
N PRO A 58 -12.79 22.71 41.74
CA PRO A 58 -13.51 21.44 41.84
C PRO A 58 -12.71 20.25 41.32
N LEU A 59 -11.87 20.43 40.29
CA LEU A 59 -11.04 19.34 39.75
C LEU A 59 -10.07 18.75 40.77
N LYS A 60 -9.43 19.58 41.60
CA LYS A 60 -8.54 19.14 42.69
C LYS A 60 -9.21 18.17 43.67
N ARG A 61 -10.53 18.27 43.86
CA ARG A 61 -11.29 17.35 44.72
C ARG A 61 -11.41 15.97 44.07
N TYR A 62 -11.67 15.92 42.77
CA TYR A 62 -11.78 14.66 42.02
C TYR A 62 -10.42 13.93 41.91
N LEU A 63 -9.33 14.69 41.78
CA LEU A 63 -7.98 14.11 41.70
C LEU A 63 -7.55 13.37 42.99
N ARG A 64 -8.18 13.65 44.13
CA ARG A 64 -7.92 12.96 45.40
C ARG A 64 -8.79 11.73 45.63
N SER A 65 -9.68 11.42 44.69
CA SER A 65 -10.63 10.31 44.83
C SER A 65 -10.03 8.99 44.38
N LYS A 66 -10.31 7.89 45.10
CA LYS A 66 -9.93 6.53 44.67
C LYS A 66 -10.47 6.15 43.29
N TRP A 67 -11.57 6.78 42.88
CA TRP A 67 -12.15 6.61 41.54
C TRP A 67 -11.23 7.08 40.42
N LEU A 68 -10.30 8.00 40.68
CA LEU A 68 -9.29 8.40 39.68
C LEU A 68 -8.48 7.19 39.22
N TRP A 69 -7.97 6.40 40.17
CA TRP A 69 -7.15 5.24 39.88
C TRP A 69 -7.90 4.15 39.13
N ILE A 70 -9.18 3.94 39.48
CA ILE A 70 -10.05 3.00 38.76
C ILE A 70 -10.24 3.46 37.31
N ASN A 71 -10.55 4.74 37.08
CA ASN A 71 -10.72 5.27 35.73
C ASN A 71 -9.42 5.20 34.92
N LEU A 72 -8.27 5.51 35.53
CA LEU A 72 -6.97 5.37 34.88
C LEU A 72 -6.69 3.93 34.47
N ALA A 73 -6.97 2.96 35.35
CA ALA A 73 -6.78 1.55 35.06
C ALA A 73 -7.69 1.08 33.91
N VAL A 74 -8.97 1.49 33.91
CA VAL A 74 -9.91 1.16 32.83
C VAL A 74 -9.49 1.78 31.51
N THR A 75 -9.11 3.07 31.49
CA THR A 75 -8.63 3.74 30.28
C THR A 75 -7.37 3.06 29.74
N ALA A 76 -6.39 2.76 30.60
CA ALA A 76 -5.17 2.07 30.19
C ALA A 76 -5.47 0.68 29.62
N ALA A 77 -6.34 -0.11 30.28
CA ALA A 77 -6.73 -1.43 29.81
C ALA A 77 -7.44 -1.38 28.44
N LEU A 78 -8.37 -0.44 28.25
CA LEU A 78 -9.05 -0.24 26.97
C LEU A 78 -8.08 0.20 25.88
N THR A 79 -7.19 1.17 26.16
CA THR A 79 -6.18 1.62 25.21
C THR A 79 -5.25 0.47 24.79
N THR A 80 -4.77 -0.33 25.75
CA THR A 80 -3.94 -1.51 25.45
C THR A 80 -4.72 -2.54 24.63
N ALA A 81 -5.97 -2.85 25.01
CA ALA A 81 -6.80 -3.81 24.27
C ALA A 81 -7.04 -3.37 22.82
N ILE A 82 -7.33 -2.09 22.59
CA ILE A 82 -7.51 -1.54 21.24
C ILE A 82 -6.18 -1.57 20.47
N ALA A 83 -5.07 -1.19 21.10
CA ALA A 83 -3.74 -1.17 20.47
C ALA A 83 -3.24 -2.56 20.08
N MET A 84 -3.54 -3.59 20.87
CA MET A 84 -3.18 -4.99 20.55
C MET A 84 -4.04 -5.60 19.45
N GLN A 85 -5.16 -4.96 19.09
CA GLN A 85 -6.10 -5.41 18.05
C GLN A 85 -6.41 -6.93 18.09
N PRO A 86 -6.90 -7.49 19.21
CA PRO A 86 -7.37 -8.87 19.24
C PRO A 86 -8.59 -9.06 18.33
N GLN A 87 -8.96 -10.30 18.02
CA GLN A 87 -10.02 -10.63 17.06
C GLN A 87 -11.31 -9.80 17.22
N PRO A 88 -11.89 -9.60 18.43
CA PRO A 88 -13.10 -8.79 18.57
C PRO A 88 -12.93 -7.32 18.14
N VAL A 89 -11.75 -6.73 18.40
CA VAL A 89 -11.43 -5.36 17.98
C VAL A 89 -11.32 -5.30 16.46
N ARG A 90 -10.66 -6.26 15.83
CA ARG A 90 -10.57 -6.35 14.36
C ARG A 90 -11.93 -6.52 13.71
N THR A 91 -12.81 -7.37 14.27
CA THR A 91 -14.18 -7.54 13.77
C THR A 91 -14.96 -6.22 13.82
N LEU A 92 -14.86 -5.46 14.91
CA LEU A 92 -15.51 -4.15 15.01
C LEU A 92 -14.91 -3.12 14.04
N LEU A 93 -13.59 -3.10 13.90
CA LEU A 93 -12.92 -2.23 12.93
C LEU A 93 -13.26 -2.61 11.48
N GLY A 94 -13.52 -3.90 11.20
CA GLY A 94 -13.98 -4.38 9.89
C GLY A 94 -15.39 -3.92 9.51
N LEU A 95 -16.18 -3.41 10.45
CA LEU A 95 -17.45 -2.74 10.15
C LEU A 95 -17.26 -1.28 9.70
N SER A 96 -16.05 -0.73 9.85
CA SER A 96 -15.73 0.64 9.42
C SER A 96 -15.82 0.74 7.91
N GLY A 97 -16.62 1.68 7.41
CA GLY A 97 -16.57 2.11 6.02
C GLY A 97 -15.38 3.01 5.73
N ASN A 98 -14.73 3.56 6.76
CA ASN A 98 -13.47 4.28 6.63
C ASN A 98 -12.31 3.29 6.69
N LEU A 99 -11.78 2.99 5.51
CA LEU A 99 -10.71 2.04 5.28
C LEU A 99 -9.32 2.72 5.34
N GLY A 100 -9.27 3.96 5.83
CA GLY A 100 -8.06 4.79 5.89
C GLY A 100 -7.67 5.37 4.52
N PRO A 101 -6.59 6.18 4.46
CA PRO A 101 -6.00 6.66 3.21
C PRO A 101 -5.25 5.55 2.48
N ALA A 102 -5.59 4.28 2.70
CA ALA A 102 -4.98 3.17 1.98
C ALA A 102 -5.44 3.29 0.51
N LEU A 103 -4.68 4.10 -0.22
CA LEU A 103 -4.68 4.22 -1.68
C LEU A 103 -4.45 2.84 -2.30
N ASP A 104 -3.90 1.91 -1.51
CA ASP A 104 -3.46 0.57 -1.83
C ASP A 104 -4.18 -0.47 -0.95
N ARG A 105 -4.91 -1.42 -1.54
CA ARG A 105 -5.58 -2.53 -0.83
C ARG A 105 -5.07 -3.85 -1.37
N PHE A 106 -4.47 -4.68 -0.53
CA PHE A 106 -4.08 -6.05 -0.85
C PHE A 106 -4.96 -7.01 -0.07
N GLU A 107 -5.62 -7.93 -0.77
CA GLU A 107 -6.61 -8.83 -0.25
C GLU A 107 -6.38 -10.22 -0.83
N LEU A 108 -5.92 -11.16 0.01
CA LEU A 108 -5.78 -12.56 -0.36
C LEU A 108 -7.00 -13.34 0.15
N HIS A 109 -7.59 -14.15 -0.71
CA HIS A 109 -8.81 -14.91 -0.48
C HIS A 109 -8.62 -16.36 -0.97
N ASP A 110 -9.58 -17.24 -0.67
CA ASP A 110 -9.49 -18.67 -1.03
C ASP A 110 -9.45 -18.92 -2.55
N GLU A 111 -9.92 -17.98 -3.37
CA GLU A 111 -9.98 -18.11 -4.84
C GLU A 111 -8.89 -17.31 -5.56
N GLY A 112 -8.12 -16.46 -4.86
CA GLY A 112 -7.43 -15.37 -5.54
C GLY A 112 -6.80 -14.30 -4.67
N LEU A 113 -6.20 -13.36 -5.38
CA LEU A 113 -5.72 -12.09 -4.87
C LEU A 113 -6.46 -10.94 -5.54
N THR A 114 -6.80 -9.92 -4.78
CA THR A 114 -7.16 -8.60 -5.32
C THR A 114 -6.22 -7.54 -4.76
N TYR A 115 -5.62 -6.75 -5.67
CA TYR A 115 -4.89 -5.54 -5.35
C TYR A 115 -5.57 -4.32 -5.95
N GLN A 116 -5.85 -3.28 -5.17
CA GLN A 116 -6.42 -2.02 -5.65
C GLN A 116 -5.46 -0.88 -5.39
N TYR A 117 -5.24 -0.02 -6.38
CA TYR A 117 -4.44 1.19 -6.25
C TYR A 117 -5.17 2.40 -6.86
N THR A 118 -5.32 3.48 -6.11
CA THR A 118 -5.99 4.71 -6.57
C THR A 118 -5.02 5.89 -6.47
N PRO A 119 -4.14 6.12 -7.47
CA PRO A 119 -3.18 7.22 -7.44
C PRO A 119 -3.85 8.61 -7.49
N ALA A 120 -5.04 8.71 -8.08
CA ALA A 120 -5.85 9.93 -8.13
C ALA A 120 -7.36 9.61 -8.09
N PRO A 121 -8.23 10.57 -7.71
CA PRO A 121 -9.66 10.32 -7.59
C PRO A 121 -10.35 9.79 -8.85
N HIS A 122 -9.81 10.13 -10.03
CA HIS A 122 -10.33 9.75 -11.35
C HIS A 122 -9.57 8.58 -11.97
N TYR A 123 -8.71 7.90 -11.20
CA TYR A 123 -7.90 6.80 -11.70
C TYR A 123 -7.82 5.70 -10.66
N LYS A 124 -8.42 4.55 -10.99
CA LYS A 124 -8.42 3.37 -10.13
C LYS A 124 -7.89 2.17 -10.90
N LEU A 125 -6.87 1.57 -10.31
CA LEU A 125 -6.24 0.34 -10.76
C LEU A 125 -6.73 -0.81 -9.89
N THR A 126 -7.12 -1.92 -10.51
CA THR A 126 -7.47 -3.15 -9.81
C THR A 126 -6.79 -4.32 -10.52
N LEU A 127 -5.87 -4.98 -9.83
CA LEU A 127 -5.27 -6.23 -10.26
C LEU A 127 -5.98 -7.38 -9.56
N THR A 128 -6.56 -8.30 -10.33
CA THR A 128 -7.20 -9.51 -9.81
C THR A 128 -6.43 -10.71 -10.31
N VAL A 129 -5.89 -11.52 -9.41
CA VAL A 129 -5.23 -12.78 -9.72
C VAL A 129 -6.14 -13.90 -9.26
N ARG A 130 -6.55 -14.77 -10.18
CA ARG A 130 -7.24 -16.02 -9.88
C ARG A 130 -6.17 -17.09 -9.67
N MET A 131 -6.19 -17.71 -8.50
CA MET A 131 -5.27 -18.80 -8.21
C MET A 131 -5.70 -20.08 -8.94
N GLY A 132 -4.72 -20.90 -9.32
CA GLY A 132 -4.92 -22.20 -9.95
C GLY A 132 -4.92 -23.35 -8.94
N ASP A 133 -4.83 -24.57 -9.47
CA ASP A 133 -5.02 -25.81 -8.70
C ASP A 133 -3.93 -26.09 -7.66
N ALA A 134 -2.72 -25.53 -7.84
CA ALA A 134 -1.62 -25.69 -6.89
C ALA A 134 -1.71 -24.76 -5.66
N PHE A 135 -2.66 -23.81 -5.65
CA PHE A 135 -2.78 -22.87 -4.55
C PHE A 135 -3.36 -23.51 -3.28
N ASN A 136 -2.68 -23.28 -2.16
CA ASN A 136 -3.11 -23.69 -0.85
C ASN A 136 -3.37 -22.47 0.06
N PRO A 137 -4.62 -22.15 0.42
CA PRO A 137 -4.90 -20.99 1.28
C PRO A 137 -4.36 -21.14 2.71
N ALA A 138 -4.06 -22.38 3.16
CA ALA A 138 -3.42 -22.61 4.45
C ALA A 138 -1.91 -22.34 4.45
N ASP A 139 -1.30 -22.27 3.27
CA ASP A 139 0.12 -21.98 3.06
C ASP A 139 0.29 -21.12 1.79
N PRO A 140 -0.11 -19.84 1.86
CA PRO A 140 -0.21 -19.00 0.67
C PRO A 140 1.18 -18.65 0.10
N PRO A 141 1.32 -18.54 -1.23
CA PRO A 141 2.55 -18.11 -1.85
C PRO A 141 2.86 -16.65 -1.53
N GLU A 142 4.13 -16.28 -1.72
CA GLU A 142 4.61 -14.92 -1.54
C GLU A 142 4.45 -14.10 -2.82
N PHE A 143 4.13 -12.82 -2.67
CA PHE A 143 3.87 -11.91 -3.79
C PHE A 143 4.66 -10.62 -3.66
N ALA A 144 5.18 -10.13 -4.78
CA ALA A 144 5.57 -8.75 -4.96
C ALA A 144 4.83 -8.18 -6.17
N ILE A 145 4.37 -6.93 -6.05
CA ILE A 145 3.69 -6.21 -7.13
C ILE A 145 4.39 -4.87 -7.25
N TRP A 146 4.82 -4.49 -8.45
CA TRP A 146 5.47 -3.21 -8.68
C TRP A 146 5.21 -2.64 -10.07
N ILE A 147 5.61 -1.38 -10.24
CA ILE A 147 5.53 -0.66 -11.50
C ILE A 147 6.95 -0.41 -12.03
N GLU A 148 7.13 -0.61 -13.33
CA GLU A 148 8.32 -0.21 -14.08
C GLU A 148 7.99 0.81 -15.18
N ASN A 149 8.97 1.61 -15.58
CA ASN A 149 8.86 2.41 -16.81
C ASN A 149 9.18 1.57 -18.05
N SER A 150 9.01 2.17 -19.23
CA SER A 150 9.35 1.56 -20.52
C SER A 150 10.84 1.21 -20.70
N SER A 151 11.72 1.76 -19.86
CA SER A 151 13.14 1.41 -19.80
C SER A 151 13.45 0.34 -18.76
N PHE A 152 12.43 -0.38 -18.25
CA PHE A 152 12.56 -1.45 -17.25
C PHE A 152 13.11 -1.00 -15.89
N TYR A 153 13.09 0.31 -15.58
CA TYR A 153 13.47 0.78 -14.26
C TYR A 153 12.28 0.68 -13.30
N HIS A 154 12.55 0.19 -12.10
CA HIS A 154 11.58 0.21 -11.01
C HIS A 154 11.15 1.65 -10.71
N ILE A 155 9.86 1.88 -10.54
CA ILE A 155 9.31 3.18 -10.15
C ILE A 155 8.77 3.10 -8.72
N LYS A 156 7.89 2.13 -8.45
CA LYS A 156 7.22 1.98 -7.15
C LYS A 156 6.86 0.53 -6.88
N THR A 157 7.15 0.09 -5.66
CA THR A 157 6.57 -1.12 -5.09
C THR A 157 5.13 -0.83 -4.64
N LEU A 158 4.19 -1.62 -5.14
CA LEU A 158 2.78 -1.59 -4.82
C LEU A 158 2.47 -2.53 -3.65
N HIS A 159 2.94 -3.77 -3.76
CA HIS A 159 2.86 -4.75 -2.70
C HIS A 159 4.23 -5.40 -2.48
N ARG A 160 4.54 -5.65 -1.21
CA ARG A 160 5.74 -6.37 -0.78
C ARG A 160 5.33 -7.55 0.12
N PRO A 161 6.06 -8.66 0.07
CA PRO A 161 5.86 -9.75 1.01
C PRO A 161 6.12 -9.30 2.46
N GLU A 162 5.42 -9.92 3.41
CA GLU A 162 5.57 -9.65 4.85
C GLU A 162 6.79 -10.34 5.47
N ALA A 163 7.29 -11.41 4.84
CA ALA A 163 8.38 -12.21 5.37
C ALA A 163 9.70 -11.40 5.49
N ALA A 164 10.61 -11.90 6.31
CA ALA A 164 11.90 -11.24 6.51
C ALA A 164 12.93 -11.61 5.43
N ASP A 165 12.77 -12.75 4.73
CA ASP A 165 13.77 -13.28 3.80
C ASP A 165 13.57 -12.89 2.33
N ASN A 166 12.64 -11.99 2.02
CA ASN A 166 12.11 -11.66 0.69
C ASN A 166 13.09 -11.64 -0.48
N GLU A 167 14.37 -11.35 -0.25
CA GLU A 167 15.43 -11.44 -1.25
C GLU A 167 15.70 -12.86 -1.76
N ALA A 168 15.55 -13.89 -0.91
CA ALA A 168 15.72 -15.28 -1.31
C ALA A 168 14.51 -15.79 -2.10
N SER A 169 13.31 -15.40 -1.68
CA SER A 169 12.05 -15.89 -2.23
C SER A 169 11.56 -15.12 -3.46
N LEU A 170 11.77 -13.79 -3.49
CA LEU A 170 11.41 -12.90 -4.60
C LEU A 170 12.64 -12.11 -5.06
N PRO A 171 13.65 -12.80 -5.65
CA PRO A 171 14.95 -12.22 -5.93
C PRO A 171 14.90 -11.12 -6.99
N TYR A 172 14.01 -11.21 -7.98
CA TYR A 172 13.95 -10.23 -9.07
C TYR A 172 13.48 -8.89 -8.56
N TRP A 173 12.32 -8.84 -7.91
CA TRP A 173 11.78 -7.64 -7.29
C TRP A 173 12.79 -7.02 -6.31
N SER A 174 13.40 -7.84 -5.45
CA SER A 174 14.40 -7.37 -4.48
C SER A 174 15.61 -6.73 -5.17
N PHE A 175 16.10 -7.32 -6.27
CA PHE A 175 17.14 -6.74 -7.10
C PHE A 175 16.72 -5.39 -7.69
N LYS A 176 15.54 -5.30 -8.33
CA LYS A 176 15.03 -4.07 -8.95
C LYS A 176 14.88 -2.92 -7.93
N VAL A 177 14.44 -3.22 -6.71
CA VAL A 177 14.34 -2.23 -5.62
C VAL A 177 15.72 -1.73 -5.20
N LYS A 178 16.71 -2.62 -5.08
CA LYS A 178 18.09 -2.23 -4.72
C LYS A 178 18.74 -1.33 -5.77
N GLU A 179 18.55 -1.63 -7.04
CA GLU A 179 19.03 -0.80 -8.15
C GLU A 179 18.41 0.60 -8.10
N TYR A 180 17.10 0.68 -7.88
CA TYR A 180 16.38 1.93 -7.74
C TYR A 180 16.88 2.78 -6.58
N GLU A 181 17.01 2.20 -5.37
CA GLU A 181 17.49 2.94 -4.20
C GLU A 181 18.93 3.45 -4.40
N LYS A 182 19.78 2.64 -5.06
CA LYS A 182 21.13 3.06 -5.44
C LYS A 182 21.10 4.25 -6.42
N ALA A 183 20.26 4.18 -7.46
CA ALA A 183 20.12 5.25 -8.45
C ALA A 183 19.58 6.55 -7.82
N LYS A 184 18.59 6.45 -6.94
CA LYS A 184 18.02 7.58 -6.20
C LYS A 184 19.04 8.25 -5.29
N LEU A 185 19.87 7.46 -4.59
CA LEU A 185 20.97 7.98 -3.76
C LEU A 185 22.04 8.67 -4.61
N ALA A 186 22.41 8.10 -5.76
CA ALA A 186 23.38 8.71 -6.67
C ALA A 186 22.86 10.04 -7.25
N ALA A 187 21.61 10.08 -7.70
CA ALA A 187 20.95 11.28 -8.19
C ALA A 187 20.88 12.38 -7.11
N ALA A 188 20.51 12.01 -5.87
CA ALA A 188 20.51 12.95 -4.75
C ALA A 188 21.91 13.47 -4.38
N ALA A 189 22.94 12.67 -4.61
CA ALA A 189 24.34 13.05 -4.41
C ALA A 189 24.93 13.88 -5.56
N GLY A 190 24.16 14.14 -6.63
CA GLY A 190 24.65 14.84 -7.82
C GLY A 190 25.73 14.07 -8.57
N VAL A 191 25.83 12.74 -8.34
CA VAL A 191 26.71 11.86 -9.08
C VAL A 191 26.00 11.53 -10.38
N ASP A 192 26.60 11.95 -11.50
CA ASP A 192 26.15 11.58 -12.83
C ASP A 192 26.24 10.05 -12.94
N VAL A 193 25.08 9.40 -13.12
CA VAL A 193 25.01 7.94 -13.26
C VAL A 193 25.40 7.63 -14.70
N ASP A 194 26.73 7.50 -14.91
CA ASP A 194 27.47 7.15 -16.12
C ASP A 194 26.68 7.07 -17.46
N ALA A 195 26.75 8.18 -18.21
CA ALA A 195 27.05 8.28 -19.65
C ALA A 195 26.11 7.68 -20.74
N VAL A 196 24.79 7.53 -20.52
CA VAL A 196 23.82 7.43 -21.64
C VAL A 196 22.55 8.28 -21.46
N SER A 197 22.30 8.91 -20.30
CA SER A 197 21.06 9.65 -20.06
C SER A 197 21.21 11.17 -20.28
N GLY A 198 21.43 11.57 -21.53
CA GLY A 198 20.96 12.90 -21.94
C GLY A 198 19.47 13.00 -21.60
N ALA A 199 19.07 14.06 -20.91
CA ALA A 199 17.71 14.30 -20.42
C ALA A 199 16.64 13.89 -21.44
N THR A 200 16.10 12.69 -21.25
CA THR A 200 14.87 12.22 -21.89
C THR A 200 13.80 12.25 -20.81
N LYS A 201 12.54 12.55 -21.18
CA LYS A 201 11.40 12.66 -20.24
C LYS A 201 11.19 11.40 -19.36
N ASN A 202 11.88 10.30 -19.64
CA ASN A 202 11.74 8.99 -19.01
C ASN A 202 12.47 8.82 -17.66
N SER A 203 13.05 9.89 -17.08
CA SER A 203 13.87 9.83 -15.86
C SER A 203 13.13 10.21 -14.56
N SER A 204 11.80 10.14 -14.54
CA SER A 204 11.06 10.43 -13.30
C SER A 204 11.04 9.24 -12.34
N PHE A 205 11.10 9.54 -11.06
CA PHE A 205 10.89 8.56 -9.98
C PHE A 205 9.46 8.65 -9.40
N ASP A 206 8.60 9.53 -9.92
CA ASP A 206 7.22 9.69 -9.49
C ASP A 206 6.28 8.82 -10.36
N PRO A 207 5.56 7.84 -9.79
CA PRO A 207 4.55 7.05 -10.51
C PRO A 207 3.48 7.88 -11.22
N ALA A 208 3.15 9.07 -10.69
CA ALA A 208 2.16 9.94 -11.30
C ALA A 208 2.57 10.37 -12.71
N ASP A 209 3.87 10.56 -12.97
CA ASP A 209 4.36 10.99 -14.29
C ASP A 209 4.13 9.94 -15.38
N TYR A 210 3.93 8.68 -14.99
CA TYR A 210 3.66 7.58 -15.89
C TYR A 210 2.17 7.20 -15.92
N MET A 211 1.49 7.21 -14.77
CA MET A 211 0.09 6.77 -14.68
C MET A 211 -0.90 7.89 -15.01
N LEU A 212 -0.51 9.14 -14.79
CA LEU A 212 -1.32 10.34 -14.92
C LEU A 212 -0.52 11.38 -15.74
N PRO A 213 -0.20 11.10 -17.01
CA PRO A 213 0.70 11.94 -17.79
C PRO A 213 0.18 13.38 -17.82
N VAL A 214 1.06 14.31 -17.43
CA VAL A 214 0.75 15.76 -17.38
C VAL A 214 0.41 16.29 -18.78
N ASP A 215 1.02 15.70 -19.81
CA ASP A 215 0.74 15.98 -21.21
C ASP A 215 0.11 14.74 -21.88
N PRO A 216 -1.21 14.74 -22.13
CA PRO A 216 -1.90 13.63 -22.79
C PRO A 216 -1.40 13.33 -24.21
N GLU A 217 -0.70 14.28 -24.86
CA GLU A 217 -0.15 14.11 -26.21
C GLU A 217 1.23 13.43 -26.21
N GLU A 218 1.87 13.30 -25.03
CA GLU A 218 3.13 12.55 -24.84
C GLU A 218 3.02 11.53 -23.68
N PRO A 219 2.10 10.55 -23.78
CA PRO A 219 1.98 9.51 -22.78
C PRO A 219 3.24 8.63 -22.73
N MET A 220 3.70 8.31 -21.53
CA MET A 220 4.75 7.32 -21.32
C MET A 220 4.12 5.98 -20.92
N PRO A 221 4.42 4.87 -21.62
CA PRO A 221 3.96 3.55 -21.21
C PRO A 221 4.70 3.10 -19.95
N TYR A 222 4.02 2.29 -19.16
CA TYR A 222 4.55 1.70 -17.94
C TYR A 222 4.14 0.24 -17.84
N ARG A 223 4.85 -0.54 -17.04
CA ARG A 223 4.57 -1.97 -16.84
C ARG A 223 4.15 -2.23 -15.42
N ILE A 224 3.23 -3.15 -15.23
CA ILE A 224 2.90 -3.71 -13.93
C ILE A 224 3.41 -5.14 -13.92
N LEU A 225 4.14 -5.48 -12.86
CA LEU A 225 4.74 -6.78 -12.70
C LEU A 225 4.25 -7.42 -11.40
N VAL A 226 4.12 -8.74 -11.45
CA VAL A 226 3.82 -9.60 -10.31
C VAL A 226 4.88 -10.69 -10.28
N GLU A 227 5.61 -10.80 -9.18
CA GLU A 227 6.46 -11.95 -8.89
C GLU A 227 5.79 -12.79 -7.81
N ILE A 228 5.65 -14.08 -8.07
CA ILE A 228 5.01 -15.05 -7.16
C ILE A 228 5.98 -16.19 -6.87
N ASN A 229 6.04 -16.63 -5.61
CA ASN A 229 6.82 -17.81 -5.23
C ASN A 229 6.09 -18.65 -4.18
N GLN A 230 6.03 -19.97 -4.39
CA GLN A 230 5.65 -20.93 -3.36
C GLN A 230 6.93 -21.53 -2.77
N ARG A 231 7.18 -21.31 -1.47
CA ARG A 231 8.40 -21.81 -0.85
C ARG A 231 8.38 -23.33 -0.67
N GLY A 232 9.50 -23.98 -0.98
CA GLY A 232 9.65 -25.42 -0.83
C GLY A 232 8.83 -26.20 -1.84
N ASP A 233 8.54 -25.59 -3.00
CA ASP A 233 7.74 -26.18 -4.06
C ASP A 233 8.62 -27.08 -4.94
N ALA A 234 8.92 -28.28 -4.43
CA ALA A 234 9.80 -29.23 -5.10
C ALA A 234 9.13 -29.82 -6.36
N SER A 235 9.91 -29.94 -7.44
CA SER A 235 9.55 -30.68 -8.65
C SER A 235 10.45 -31.90 -8.85
N GLU A 236 10.22 -32.68 -9.90
CA GLU A 236 11.14 -33.79 -10.25
C GLU A 236 12.57 -33.31 -10.55
N SER A 237 12.74 -32.05 -10.95
CA SER A 237 14.02 -31.50 -11.43
C SER A 237 14.76 -30.65 -10.39
N VAL A 238 14.03 -30.04 -9.45
CA VAL A 238 14.59 -29.09 -8.48
C VAL A 238 13.93 -29.24 -7.11
N ASP A 239 14.70 -29.05 -6.04
CA ASP A 239 14.21 -29.14 -4.66
C ASP A 239 13.26 -27.98 -4.28
N ASP A 240 13.34 -26.87 -4.99
CA ASP A 240 12.49 -25.68 -4.81
C ASP A 240 12.40 -24.96 -6.16
N GLN A 241 11.19 -24.86 -6.71
CA GLN A 241 10.95 -24.17 -7.97
C GLN A 241 11.21 -22.66 -7.81
N PRO A 242 11.87 -22.00 -8.79
CA PRO A 242 12.04 -20.55 -8.77
C PRO A 242 10.70 -19.80 -8.83
N SER A 243 10.73 -18.54 -8.42
CA SER A 243 9.61 -17.63 -8.60
C SER A 243 9.23 -17.43 -10.08
N LEU A 244 7.97 -17.11 -10.35
CA LEU A 244 7.48 -16.75 -11.68
C LEU A 244 7.12 -15.27 -11.75
N ILE A 245 7.35 -14.66 -12.91
CA ILE A 245 7.07 -13.24 -13.15
C ILE A 245 6.01 -13.10 -14.23
N TYR A 246 4.95 -12.37 -13.90
CA TYR A 246 3.88 -11.99 -14.81
C TYR A 246 3.95 -10.48 -15.05
N SER A 247 3.66 -10.02 -16.26
CA SER A 247 3.65 -8.59 -16.56
C SER A 247 2.58 -8.19 -17.56
N VAL A 248 2.19 -6.92 -17.48
CA VAL A 248 1.39 -6.24 -18.50
C VAL A 248 1.97 -4.86 -18.74
N GLU A 249 2.03 -4.45 -20.01
CA GLU A 249 2.36 -3.08 -20.39
C GLU A 249 1.09 -2.27 -20.57
N VAL A 250 1.02 -1.12 -19.90
CA VAL A 250 -0.06 -0.16 -20.01
C VAL A 250 0.43 1.02 -20.85
N ASP A 251 -0.17 1.16 -22.03
CA ASP A 251 0.00 2.34 -22.86
C ASP A 251 -1.17 3.33 -22.60
N ASN A 252 -0.83 4.55 -22.20
CA ASN A 252 -1.82 5.60 -22.04
C ASN A 252 -2.25 6.22 -23.39
N SER A 253 -1.50 5.97 -24.47
CA SER A 253 -1.86 6.40 -25.83
C SER A 253 -2.99 5.55 -26.42
N ASP A 254 -3.06 4.27 -26.06
CA ASP A 254 -4.12 3.33 -26.43
C ASP A 254 -4.80 2.75 -25.18
N PRO A 255 -5.71 3.52 -24.56
CA PRO A 255 -6.25 3.21 -23.25
C PRO A 255 -7.19 1.99 -23.23
N HIS A 256 -6.70 0.83 -22.76
CA HIS A 256 -7.54 -0.34 -22.47
C HIS A 256 -8.01 -0.40 -21.01
N ALA A 257 -9.29 -0.74 -20.80
CA ALA A 257 -9.85 -0.88 -19.46
C ALA A 257 -9.52 -2.24 -18.82
N PHE A 258 -9.36 -3.29 -19.62
CA PHE A 258 -9.10 -4.66 -19.18
C PHE A 258 -7.88 -5.21 -19.94
N GLN A 259 -6.89 -5.72 -19.21
CA GLN A 259 -5.64 -6.22 -19.79
C GLN A 259 -5.16 -7.44 -19.00
N LEU A 260 -4.82 -8.53 -19.68
CA LEU A 260 -4.29 -9.73 -19.04
C LEU A 260 -2.78 -9.59 -18.82
N LEU A 261 -2.28 -10.13 -17.72
CA LEU A 261 -0.85 -10.24 -17.49
C LEU A 261 -0.34 -11.53 -18.15
N ASP A 262 0.78 -11.41 -18.86
CA ASP A 262 1.47 -12.52 -19.48
C ASP A 262 2.57 -13.06 -18.57
N LEU A 263 2.73 -14.38 -18.51
CA LEU A 263 3.90 -15.01 -17.90
C LEU A 263 5.13 -14.71 -18.75
N ILE A 264 6.09 -13.94 -18.21
CA ILE A 264 7.30 -13.53 -18.94
C ILE A 264 8.51 -14.40 -18.63
N GLY A 265 8.46 -15.21 -17.56
CA GLY A 265 9.51 -16.16 -17.24
C GLY A 265 9.81 -16.26 -15.75
N TYR A 266 11.01 -16.75 -15.43
CA TYR A 266 11.53 -16.86 -14.07
C TYR A 266 12.87 -16.11 -13.96
N PRO A 267 13.23 -15.60 -12.77
CA PRO A 267 14.48 -14.88 -12.60
C PRO A 267 15.66 -15.82 -12.40
N GLN A 268 16.75 -15.52 -13.09
CA GLN A 268 18.01 -16.22 -12.96
C GLN A 268 19.15 -15.22 -12.75
N ARG A 269 20.01 -15.54 -11.78
CA ARG A 269 21.22 -14.76 -11.49
C ARG A 269 22.29 -15.04 -12.53
N GLU A 270 22.81 -14.01 -13.16
CA GLU A 270 23.91 -14.10 -14.12
C GLU A 270 25.24 -13.88 -13.40
N GLU A 271 25.93 -14.97 -13.08
CA GLU A 271 27.15 -14.95 -12.25
C GLU A 271 28.37 -14.42 -13.01
N ASP A 272 28.35 -14.46 -14.34
CA ASP A 272 29.45 -14.05 -15.21
C ASP A 272 29.49 -12.53 -15.49
N GLU A 273 28.47 -11.79 -15.06
CA GLU A 273 28.40 -10.34 -15.24
C GLU A 273 28.91 -9.56 -14.00
N GLN A 274 29.66 -8.48 -14.24
CA GLN A 274 30.08 -7.53 -13.21
C GLN A 274 29.59 -6.12 -13.56
N PRO A 275 28.66 -5.53 -12.79
CA PRO A 275 28.03 -6.08 -11.57
C PRO A 275 27.06 -7.24 -11.86
N THR A 276 26.83 -8.11 -10.86
CA THR A 276 25.88 -9.23 -10.95
C THR A 276 24.49 -8.75 -11.34
N GLN A 277 23.90 -9.36 -12.37
CA GLN A 277 22.57 -9.04 -12.86
C GLN A 277 21.58 -10.18 -12.63
N TRP A 278 20.29 -9.83 -12.63
CA TRP A 278 19.19 -10.78 -12.68
C TRP A 278 18.45 -10.60 -14.00
N ALA A 279 18.42 -11.66 -14.80
CA ALA A 279 17.69 -11.70 -16.06
C ALA A 279 16.49 -12.64 -15.96
N ILE A 280 15.52 -12.45 -16.87
CA ILE A 280 14.31 -13.26 -16.94
C ILE A 280 14.50 -14.31 -18.03
N TYR A 281 14.42 -15.58 -17.65
CA TYR A 281 14.58 -16.73 -18.54
C TYR A 281 13.23 -17.35 -18.83
N TYR A 282 13.08 -17.93 -20.02
CA TYR A 282 11.89 -18.69 -20.38
C TYR A 282 11.74 -19.92 -19.50
N VAL A 283 10.52 -20.15 -19.03
CA VAL A 283 10.14 -21.36 -18.31
C VAL A 283 10.53 -22.60 -19.11
N ASP A 284 11.10 -23.58 -18.43
CA ASP A 284 11.51 -24.86 -19.00
C ASP A 284 10.90 -26.05 -18.22
N GLN A 285 11.39 -27.25 -18.46
CA GLN A 285 10.83 -28.50 -17.91
C GLN A 285 11.00 -28.64 -16.38
N ARG A 286 11.66 -27.69 -15.71
CA ARG A 286 11.82 -27.70 -14.25
C ARG A 286 10.53 -27.34 -13.52
N PHE A 287 9.61 -26.68 -14.21
CA PHE A 287 8.40 -26.12 -13.62
C PHE A 287 7.20 -27.05 -13.84
N ASP A 288 6.47 -27.33 -12.76
CA ASP A 288 5.20 -28.05 -12.74
C ASP A 288 4.16 -27.31 -11.90
N SER A 289 4.06 -27.55 -10.59
CA SER A 289 3.10 -26.94 -9.67
C SER A 289 3.18 -25.41 -9.65
N ALA A 290 4.38 -24.82 -9.82
CA ALA A 290 4.53 -23.38 -9.89
C ALA A 290 3.73 -22.74 -11.04
N LEU A 291 3.61 -23.42 -12.20
CA LEU A 291 2.81 -22.95 -13.33
C LEU A 291 1.31 -23.02 -13.08
N GLU A 292 0.89 -23.82 -12.11
CA GLU A 292 -0.50 -24.01 -11.70
C GLU A 292 -0.88 -23.12 -10.51
N LEU A 293 0.02 -22.23 -10.04
CA LEU A 293 -0.29 -21.28 -8.96
C LEU A 293 -1.26 -20.19 -9.40
N ILE A 294 -1.10 -19.66 -10.62
CA ILE A 294 -1.95 -18.60 -11.20
C ILE A 294 -2.66 -19.17 -12.42
N ASP A 295 -3.98 -19.21 -12.37
CA ASP A 295 -4.82 -19.51 -13.54
C ASP A 295 -4.89 -18.28 -14.47
N SER A 296 -5.14 -17.10 -13.90
CA SER A 296 -5.18 -15.86 -14.67
C SER A 296 -4.93 -14.63 -13.81
N ALA A 297 -4.34 -13.61 -14.41
CA ALA A 297 -4.15 -12.29 -13.79
C ALA A 297 -4.69 -11.19 -14.71
N LEU A 298 -5.62 -10.41 -14.19
CA LEU A 298 -6.34 -9.35 -14.91
C LEU A 298 -6.08 -8.00 -14.26
N LEU A 299 -5.56 -7.08 -15.05
CA LEU A 299 -5.52 -5.67 -14.74
C LEU A 299 -6.80 -4.99 -15.25
N THR A 300 -7.47 -4.26 -14.35
CA THR A 300 -8.58 -3.36 -14.67
C THR A 300 -8.19 -1.92 -14.32
N ILE A 301 -8.34 -1.00 -15.27
CA ILE A 301 -8.11 0.43 -15.06
C ILE A 301 -9.43 1.17 -15.33
N ASP A 302 -9.96 1.78 -14.28
CA ASP A 302 -11.08 2.70 -14.34
C ASP A 302 -10.54 4.14 -14.35
N ARG A 303 -10.90 4.89 -15.38
CA ARG A 303 -10.47 6.27 -15.58
C ARG A 303 -11.63 7.13 -16.05
N ASP A 304 -11.98 8.14 -15.26
CA ASP A 304 -12.92 9.15 -15.71
C ASP A 304 -12.23 10.08 -16.71
N LYS A 305 -12.93 10.48 -17.77
CA LYS A 305 -12.46 11.61 -18.57
C LYS A 305 -12.43 12.85 -17.66
N PRO A 306 -11.33 13.62 -17.63
CA PRO A 306 -11.37 14.91 -16.95
C PRO A 306 -12.53 15.71 -17.54
N SER A 307 -13.41 16.21 -16.68
CA SER A 307 -14.47 17.12 -17.10
C SER A 307 -13.84 18.39 -17.66
N ASP A 308 -14.10 18.68 -18.93
CA ASP A 308 -13.74 19.94 -19.61
C ASP A 308 -14.25 21.18 -18.85
#